data_AF-A0A3D0TGF7-F1
#
_entry.id   AF-A0A3D0TGF7-F1
#
_cell.length_a   1.000
_cell.length_b   1.000
_cell.length_c   1.000
_cell.angle_alpha   90.00
_cell.angle_beta   90.00
_cell.angle_gamma   90.00
#
_symmetry.space_group_name_H-M   'P 1'
#
loop_
_entity.id
_entity.type
_entity.pdbx_description
1 polymer ?
#
loop_
_entity_poly.entity_id
_entity_poly.type
_entity_poly.pdbx_seq_one_letter_code
_entity_poly.pdbx_strand_id
1 'polypeptide(L)'
;MGLIVAGMHSSGGKTAVTSLLLAALRKRNFIVQPFKVGPDYIDPGFHFHYSKQHSINLDPWIMGREHILQAAKKFTENAFGIAEGVMGLFDGSDPTNDSGST
;
A
#
# COMPACT_ATOMS: atom_id res chain seq x y z
N MET A 1 6.65 -1.73 -11.71
CA MET A 1 5.25 -1.47 -12.14
C MET A 1 4.34 -1.78 -10.96
N GLY A 2 3.23 -1.05 -10.77
CA GLY A 2 2.37 -1.28 -9.60
C GLY A 2 1.02 -0.59 -9.68
N LEU A 3 0.21 -0.84 -8.64
CA LEU A 3 -1.15 -0.33 -8.47
C LEU A 3 -1.33 0.19 -7.05
N ILE A 4 -2.14 1.25 -6.89
CA ILE A 4 -2.55 1.79 -5.59
C ILE A 4 -4.04 1.50 -5.42
N VAL A 5 -4.42 0.94 -4.26
CA VAL A 5 -5.80 0.72 -3.85
C VAL A 5 -6.18 1.81 -2.85
N ALA A 6 -7.00 2.76 -3.30
CA ALA A 6 -7.52 3.85 -2.48
C ALA A 6 -9.06 3.82 -2.47
N GLY A 7 -9.66 4.58 -1.57
CA GLY A 7 -11.11 4.68 -1.42
C GLY A 7 -11.51 6.02 -0.84
N MET A 8 -12.78 6.39 -0.93
CA MET A 8 -13.26 7.72 -0.50
C MET A 8 -13.26 7.91 1.03
N HIS A 9 -13.25 6.83 1.80
CA HIS A 9 -13.29 6.87 3.26
C HIS A 9 -12.63 5.63 3.87
N SER A 10 -12.36 5.71 5.17
CA SER A 10 -12.02 4.57 6.03
C SER A 10 -13.11 3.49 5.96
N SER A 11 -12.73 2.22 6.05
CA SER A 11 -13.67 1.08 5.99
C SER A 11 -14.43 0.88 4.66
N GLY A 12 -14.03 1.56 3.58
CA GLY A 12 -14.58 1.35 2.23
C GLY A 12 -14.15 0.05 1.53
N GLY A 13 -13.60 -0.94 2.25
CA GLY A 13 -13.21 -2.24 1.71
C GLY A 13 -11.83 -2.32 1.03
N LYS A 14 -10.96 -1.31 1.19
CA LYS A 14 -9.60 -1.27 0.61
C LYS A 14 -8.82 -2.54 0.93
N THR A 15 -8.75 -2.93 2.19
CA THR A 15 -8.02 -4.11 2.66
C THR A 15 -8.51 -5.41 2.05
N ALA A 16 -9.83 -5.55 1.85
CA ALA A 16 -10.41 -6.70 1.19
C ALA A 16 -9.99 -6.75 -0.29
N VAL A 17 -10.07 -5.62 -0.99
CA VAL A 17 -9.67 -5.51 -2.40
C VAL A 17 -8.16 -5.77 -2.55
N THR A 18 -7.31 -5.15 -1.72
CA THR A 18 -5.86 -5.38 -1.70
C THR A 18 -5.55 -6.85 -1.48
N SER A 19 -6.14 -7.46 -0.45
CA SER A 19 -5.95 -8.88 -0.13
C SER A 19 -6.32 -9.81 -1.28
N LEU A 20 -7.44 -9.55 -1.94
CA LEU A 20 -7.90 -10.34 -3.10
C LEU A 20 -6.96 -10.19 -4.30
N LEU A 21 -6.46 -8.98 -4.57
CA LEU A 21 -5.49 -8.75 -5.64
C LEU A 21 -4.16 -9.45 -5.36
N LEU A 22 -3.63 -9.35 -4.14
CA LEU A 22 -2.42 -10.07 -3.70
C LEU A 22 -2.58 -11.58 -3.90
N ALA A 23 -3.71 -12.14 -3.45
CA ALA A 23 -4.02 -13.56 -3.58
C ALA A 23 -4.12 -13.98 -5.06
N ALA A 24 -4.81 -13.19 -5.89
CA ALA A 24 -5.03 -13.48 -7.30
C ALA A 24 -3.75 -13.41 -8.13
N LEU A 25 -2.88 -12.42 -7.89
CA LEU A 25 -1.58 -12.30 -8.55
C LEU A 25 -0.64 -13.43 -8.13
N ARG A 26 -0.58 -13.75 -6.84
CA ARG A 26 0.20 -14.89 -6.34
C ARG A 26 -0.26 -16.20 -6.97
N LYS A 27 -1.58 -16.44 -7.07
CA LYS A 27 -2.15 -17.63 -7.73
C LYS A 27 -1.74 -17.74 -9.21
N ARG A 28 -1.42 -16.62 -9.85
CA ARG A 28 -0.93 -16.55 -11.23
C ARG A 28 0.61 -16.54 -11.33
N ASN A 29 1.31 -16.90 -10.26
CA ASN A 29 2.77 -16.96 -10.17
C ASN A 29 3.49 -15.61 -10.36
N PHE A 30 2.81 -14.49 -10.10
CA PHE A 30 3.50 -13.19 -10.03
C PHE A 30 4.19 -13.05 -8.67
N ILE A 31 5.41 -12.52 -8.68
CA ILE A 31 6.05 -11.99 -7.48
C ILE A 31 5.36 -10.66 -7.17
N VAL A 32 4.64 -10.59 -6.05
CA VAL A 32 3.87 -9.41 -5.66
C VAL A 32 4.41 -8.83 -4.36
N GLN A 33 4.69 -7.54 -4.36
CA GLN A 33 5.17 -6.81 -3.20
C GLN A 33 4.05 -5.93 -2.64
N PRO A 34 3.52 -6.24 -1.44
CA PRO A 34 2.57 -5.38 -0.77
C PRO A 34 3.25 -4.14 -0.17
N PHE A 35 2.51 -3.04 -0.16
CA PHE A 35 2.84 -1.81 0.54
C PHE A 35 1.64 -1.32 1.33
N LYS A 36 1.88 -0.59 2.41
CA LYS A 36 0.83 0.06 3.21
C LYS A 36 1.21 1.51 3.46
N VAL A 37 0.35 2.43 3.07
CA VAL A 37 0.42 3.84 3.49
C VAL A 37 -0.17 3.94 4.89
N GLY A 38 0.35 4.80 5.74
CA GLY A 38 -0.14 4.98 7.11
C GLY A 38 0.57 4.15 8.18
N PRO A 39 0.46 4.53 9.46
CA PRO A 39 0.92 3.75 10.61
C PRO A 39 -0.06 2.60 10.95
N ASP A 40 -0.29 1.67 10.02
CA ASP A 40 -1.13 0.50 10.27
C ASP A 40 -0.31 -0.76 10.53
N TYR A 41 -0.75 -1.57 11.50
CA TYR A 41 -0.10 -2.81 11.92
C TYR A 41 -0.99 -4.05 11.72
N ILE A 42 -2.29 -3.88 11.46
CA ILE A 42 -3.23 -4.98 11.22
C ILE A 42 -3.20 -5.38 9.74
N ASP A 43 -3.32 -4.40 8.84
CA ASP A 43 -3.36 -4.64 7.39
C ASP A 43 -2.11 -5.37 6.86
N PRO A 44 -0.88 -5.05 7.29
CA PRO A 44 0.31 -5.80 6.92
C PRO A 44 0.24 -7.31 7.23
N GLY A 45 -0.52 -7.71 8.27
CA GLY A 45 -0.75 -9.12 8.60
C GLY A 45 -1.58 -9.83 7.53
N PHE A 46 -2.65 -9.19 7.06
CA PHE A 46 -3.46 -9.68 5.94
C PHE A 46 -2.65 -9.70 4.64
N HIS A 47 -1.86 -8.65 4.37
CA HIS A 47 -0.98 -8.61 3.22
C HIS A 47 -0.06 -9.84 3.20
N PHE A 48 0.66 -10.10 4.28
CA PHE A 48 1.57 -11.24 4.38
C PHE A 48 0.85 -12.57 4.17
N HIS A 49 -0.35 -12.73 4.74
CA HIS A 49 -1.14 -13.95 4.56
C HIS A 49 -1.36 -14.28 3.07
N TYR A 50 -1.73 -13.27 2.27
CA TYR A 50 -2.09 -13.41 0.86
C TYR A 50 -0.94 -13.23 -0.14
N SER A 51 0.12 -12.50 0.18
CA SER A 51 1.28 -12.30 -0.69
C SER A 51 2.46 -13.22 -0.38
N LYS A 52 2.60 -13.68 0.88
CA LYS A 52 3.83 -14.27 1.46
C LYS A 52 5.05 -13.33 1.43
N GLN A 53 4.82 -12.03 1.31
CA GLN A 53 5.83 -10.97 1.36
C GLN A 53 5.43 -9.97 2.45
N HIS A 54 6.42 -9.46 3.18
CA HIS A 54 6.16 -8.44 4.19
C HIS A 54 5.76 -7.13 3.52
N SER A 55 4.74 -6.47 4.07
CA SER A 55 4.33 -5.14 3.61
C SER A 55 5.40 -4.13 3.96
N ILE A 56 5.77 -3.30 2.99
CA ILE A 56 6.66 -2.16 3.21
C ILE A 56 5.81 -0.92 3.46
N ASN A 57 6.15 -0.16 4.49
CA ASN A 57 5.47 1.10 4.78
C ASN A 57 5.79 2.12 3.68
N LEU A 58 4.81 2.93 3.25
CA LEU A 58 5.00 4.06 2.33
C LEU A 58 4.34 5.33 2.87
N ASP A 59 4.37 5.52 4.17
CA ASP A 59 3.85 6.70 4.87
C ASP A 59 4.81 7.88 4.72
N PRO A 60 4.38 9.00 4.10
CA PRO A 60 5.26 10.14 3.83
C PRO A 60 5.63 10.93 5.08
N TRP A 61 4.86 10.79 6.16
CA TRP A 61 5.12 11.43 7.44
C TRP A 61 6.21 10.69 8.21
N ILE A 62 6.21 9.35 8.17
CA ILE A 62 7.21 8.50 8.85
C ILE A 62 8.50 8.40 8.05
N MET A 63 8.41 8.16 6.73
CA MET A 63 9.58 7.87 5.91
C MET A 63 10.14 9.09 5.19
N GLY A 64 9.29 10.08 4.90
CA GLY A 64 9.64 11.15 3.97
C GLY A 64 9.58 10.70 2.50
N ARG A 65 9.30 11.66 1.61
CA ARG A 65 9.04 11.40 0.18
C ARG A 65 10.19 10.70 -0.53
N GLU A 66 11.44 11.07 -0.23
CA GLU A 66 12.61 10.47 -0.89
C GLU A 66 12.72 8.98 -0.58
N HIS A 67 12.60 8.60 0.70
CA HIS A 67 12.70 7.20 1.11
C HIS A 67 11.53 6.36 0.60
N ILE A 68 10.32 6.93 0.45
CA ILE A 68 9.20 6.26 -0.21
C ILE A 68 9.56 5.88 -1.64
N LEU A 69 10.09 6.83 -2.42
CA LEU A 69 10.45 6.58 -3.82
C LEU A 69 11.57 5.55 -3.92
N GLN A 70 12.58 5.63 -3.04
CA GLN A 70 13.66 4.65 -2.96
C GLN A 70 13.14 3.26 -2.59
N ALA A 71 12.25 3.16 -1.59
CA ALA A 71 11.65 1.89 -1.17
C ALA A 71 10.78 1.29 -2.28
N ALA A 72 9.86 2.08 -2.86
CA ALA A 72 9.02 1.63 -3.96
C ALA A 72 9.86 1.11 -5.13
N LYS A 73 10.92 1.83 -5.51
CA LYS A 73 11.84 1.38 -6.58
C LYS A 73 12.55 0.08 -6.20
N LYS A 74 13.17 0.03 -5.01
CA LYS A 74 13.94 -1.12 -4.53
C LYS A 74 13.10 -2.39 -4.48
N PHE A 75 11.91 -2.31 -3.89
CA PHE A 75 11.08 -3.48 -3.65
C PHE A 75 10.19 -3.87 -4.85
N THR A 76 10.15 -3.07 -5.93
CA THR A 76 9.46 -3.43 -7.18
C THR A 76 10.39 -3.76 -8.34
N GLU A 77 11.70 -3.85 -8.11
CA GLU A 77 12.69 -4.16 -9.15
C GLU A 77 12.35 -5.45 -9.91
N ASN A 78 11.90 -6.48 -9.18
CA ASN A 78 11.51 -7.79 -9.73
C ASN A 78 10.11 -8.24 -9.27
N ALA A 79 9.26 -7.29 -8.86
CA ALA A 79 7.95 -7.59 -8.30
C ALA A 79 6.89 -6.57 -8.77
N PHE A 80 5.64 -7.03 -8.86
CA PHE A 80 4.50 -6.15 -9.05
C PHE A 80 4.09 -5.53 -7.71
N GLY A 81 4.13 -4.20 -7.60
CA GLY A 81 3.78 -3.52 -6.36
C GLY A 81 2.27 -3.32 -6.20
N ILE A 82 1.71 -3.61 -5.02
CA ILE A 82 0.35 -3.20 -4.65
C ILE A 82 0.43 -2.40 -3.36
N ALA A 83 0.07 -1.12 -3.42
CA ALA A 83 -0.01 -0.26 -2.25
C ALA A 83 -1.45 -0.10 -1.79
N GLU A 84 -1.69 -0.33 -0.51
CA GLU A 84 -2.94 0.02 0.15
C GLU A 84 -2.86 1.42 0.76
N GLY A 85 -3.81 2.27 0.40
CA GLY A 85 -3.98 3.60 0.97
C GLY A 85 -4.36 3.60 2.44
N VAL A 86 -4.34 4.79 3.04
CA VAL A 86 -4.85 5.04 4.40
C VAL A 86 -6.00 6.04 4.34
N MET A 87 -6.98 5.91 5.23
CA MET A 87 -8.13 6.83 5.33
C MET A 87 -8.87 7.02 3.97
N GLY A 88 -9.48 8.17 3.73
CA GLY A 88 -9.95 8.58 2.41
C GLY A 88 -8.81 9.04 1.50
N LEU A 89 -9.01 8.91 0.19
CA LEU A 89 -8.02 9.32 -0.84
C LEU A 89 -7.51 10.75 -0.63
N PHE A 90 -8.38 11.65 -0.18
CA PHE A 90 -8.09 13.07 0.05
C PHE A 90 -8.06 13.45 1.54
N ASP A 91 -8.04 12.47 2.44
CA ASP A 91 -7.97 12.71 3.89
C ASP A 91 -6.50 12.92 4.29
N GLY A 92 -5.94 14.05 3.84
CA GLY A 92 -4.59 14.48 4.19
C GLY A 92 -4.49 15.10 5.58
N SER A 93 -3.26 15.41 6.00
CA SER A 93 -2.97 16.06 7.28
C SER A 93 -3.36 17.55 7.32
N ASP A 94 -3.66 18.17 6.18
CA ASP A 94 -3.94 19.59 6.04
C ASP A 94 -5.07 19.81 5.01
N PRO A 95 -6.10 20.63 5.29
CA PRO A 95 -7.19 20.90 4.35
C PRO A 95 -6.79 21.76 3.15
N THR A 96 -5.59 22.34 3.13
CA THR A 96 -5.10 23.26 2.10
C THR A 96 -4.11 22.63 1.12
N ASN A 97 -3.68 21.39 1.37
CA ASN A 97 -2.74 20.68 0.50
C ASN A 97 -2.90 19.15 0.60
N ASP A 98 -2.33 18.42 -0.35
CA ASP A 98 -2.50 16.96 -0.44
C ASP A 98 -1.52 16.16 0.47
N SER A 99 -0.83 16.82 1.41
CA SER A 99 0.14 16.12 2.25
C SER A 99 -0.54 15.05 3.09
N GLY A 100 -0.01 13.83 3.06
CA GLY A 100 -0.57 12.69 3.80
C GLY A 100 -1.79 12.03 3.14
N SER A 101 -2.28 12.57 2.02
CA SER A 101 -3.27 11.92 1.17
C SER A 101 -2.66 10.71 0.45
N THR A 102 -3.50 9.76 0.00
CA THR A 102 -3.05 8.54 -0.70
C THR A 102 -2.84 8.79 -2.19
#